data_AF-A0A497I7N7-F1
#
_entry.id   AF-A0A497I7N7-F1
#
_cell.length_a   1.000
_cell.length_b   1.000
_cell.length_c   1.000
_cell.angle_alpha   90.00
_cell.angle_beta   90.00
_cell.angle_gamma   90.00
#
_symmetry.space_group_name_H-M   'P 1'
#
loop_
_entity.id
_entity.type
_entity.pdbx_description
1 polymer ?
#
loop_
_entity_poly.entity_id
_entity_poly.type
_entity_poly.pdbx_seq_one_letter_code
_entity_poly.pdbx_strand_id
1 'polypeptide(L)'
;MIVPTKREAFLMHIAMSPRVKVSLNMRKNLIDVIDSVASILKVTRTEVIESIIKSQLPDYLDETIQTYKKFIKTNKAMSNQERARYERIIEKLQSLSDSWGNI
;
A
#
# COMPACT_ATOMS: atom_id res chain seq x y z
N MET A 1 17.27 -2.72 16.78
CA MET A 1 16.66 -1.66 15.96
C MET A 1 16.08 -2.33 14.72
N ILE A 2 14.76 -2.38 14.55
CA ILE A 2 14.13 -2.91 13.34
C ILE A 2 14.06 -1.75 12.34
N VAL A 3 14.89 -1.79 11.29
CA VAL A 3 14.88 -0.81 10.21
C VAL A 3 13.76 -1.19 9.25
N PRO A 4 12.75 -0.33 9.04
CA PRO A 4 11.67 -0.64 8.10
C PRO A 4 12.24 -0.82 6.69
N THR A 5 11.79 -1.85 6.00
CA THR A 5 12.13 -2.06 4.59
C THR A 5 11.59 -0.90 3.76
N LYS A 6 12.17 -0.66 2.57
CA LYS A 6 11.68 0.37 1.64
C LYS A 6 10.18 0.25 1.36
N ARG A 7 9.65 -0.99 1.42
CA ARG A 7 8.24 -1.34 1.26
C ARG A 7 7.38 -0.85 2.43
N GLU A 8 7.85 -1.03 3.66
CA GLU A 8 7.15 -0.59 4.88
C GLU A 8 7.19 0.93 5.05
N ALA A 9 8.30 1.56 4.67
CA ALA A 9 8.42 3.03 4.66
C ALA A 9 7.43 3.67 3.68
N PHE A 10 7.23 3.06 2.51
CA PHE A 10 6.27 3.51 1.51
C PHE A 10 4.82 3.42 2.02
N LEU A 11 4.43 2.30 2.64
CA LEU A 11 3.10 2.13 3.23
C LEU A 11 2.84 3.12 4.39
N MET A 12 3.83 3.35 5.26
CA MET A 12 3.73 4.36 6.32
C MET A 12 3.56 5.78 5.75
N HIS A 13 4.23 6.10 4.65
CA HIS A 13 4.16 7.41 4.01
C HIS A 13 2.80 7.65 3.34
N ILE A 14 2.23 6.65 2.66
CA ILE A 14 0.89 6.75 2.05
C ILE A 14 -0.19 6.88 3.12
N ALA A 15 -0.05 6.15 4.23
CA ALA A 15 -1.02 6.15 5.33
C ALA A 15 -1.12 7.47 6.10
N MET A 16 -0.13 8.37 5.97
CA MET A 16 0.01 9.56 6.81
C MET A 16 -0.26 10.89 6.09
N SER A 17 -0.75 10.91 4.84
CA SER A 17 -0.94 12.20 4.14
C SER A 17 -2.14 12.31 3.21
N PRO A 18 -2.87 13.45 3.20
CA PRO A 18 -4.20 13.53 2.59
C PRO A 18 -4.22 13.79 1.07
N ARG A 19 -3.07 13.91 0.40
CA ARG A 19 -2.88 13.94 -1.07
C ARG A 19 -1.39 14.15 -1.33
N VAL A 20 -0.65 13.07 -1.58
CA VAL A 20 0.79 13.12 -1.80
C VAL A 20 1.08 13.08 -3.30
N LYS A 21 1.78 14.09 -3.82
CA LYS A 21 2.45 13.99 -5.14
C LYS A 21 3.70 13.14 -4.95
N VAL A 22 3.64 11.88 -5.38
CA VAL A 22 4.79 10.96 -5.32
C VAL A 22 5.48 10.94 -6.68
N SER A 23 6.80 11.14 -6.71
CA SER A 23 7.61 10.89 -7.91
C SER A 23 7.92 9.39 -7.97
N LEU A 24 7.32 8.69 -8.93
CA LEU A 24 7.52 7.26 -9.15
C LEU A 24 8.63 7.06 -10.19
N ASN A 25 9.73 6.43 -9.79
CA ASN A 25 10.79 6.07 -10.72
C ASN A 25 10.47 4.69 -11.33
N MET A 26 9.87 4.69 -12.51
CA MET A 26 9.41 3.47 -13.22
C MET A 26 10.36 3.08 -14.35
N ARG A 27 10.41 1.77 -14.67
CA ARG A 27 11.17 1.29 -15.83
C ARG A 27 10.55 1.82 -17.12
N LYS A 28 11.37 2.22 -18.09
CA LYS A 28 10.95 2.80 -19.38
C LYS A 28 9.84 1.98 -20.08
N ASN A 29 10.00 0.66 -20.17
CA ASN A 29 9.00 -0.22 -20.79
C ASN A 29 7.62 -0.15 -20.11
N LEU A 30 7.57 0.09 -18.80
CA LEU A 30 6.30 0.20 -18.06
C LEU A 30 5.60 1.53 -18.37
N ILE A 31 6.39 2.61 -18.55
CA ILE A 31 5.89 3.94 -18.94
C ILE A 31 5.28 3.85 -20.34
N ASP A 32 5.97 3.21 -21.29
CA ASP A 32 5.49 3.07 -22.67
C ASP A 32 4.15 2.30 -22.74
N VAL A 33 3.97 1.28 -21.88
CA VAL A 33 2.71 0.55 -21.75
C VAL A 33 1.61 1.43 -21.17
N ILE A 34 1.89 2.19 -20.09
CA ILE A 34 0.92 3.11 -19.48
C ILE A 34 0.49 4.18 -20.49
N ASP A 35 1.40 4.69 -21.31
CA ASP A 35 1.13 5.69 -22.34
C ASP A 35 0.22 5.16 -23.44
N SER A 36 0.48 3.92 -23.87
CA SER A 36 -0.33 3.24 -24.88
C SER A 36 -1.75 3.04 -24.36
N VAL A 37 -1.90 2.57 -23.11
CA VAL A 37 -3.20 2.38 -22.47
C VAL A 37 -3.93 3.72 -22.28
N ALA A 38 -3.23 4.75 -21.83
CA ALA A 38 -3.77 6.10 -21.68
C ALA A 38 -4.29 6.65 -23.02
N SER A 39 -3.54 6.45 -24.10
CA SER A 39 -3.93 6.86 -25.44
C SER A 39 -5.15 6.08 -25.96
N ILE A 40 -5.22 4.77 -25.73
CA ILE A 40 -6.35 3.92 -26.15
C ILE A 40 -7.63 4.33 -25.43
N LEU A 41 -7.53 4.55 -24.12
CA LEU A 41 -8.66 4.88 -23.24
C LEU A 41 -9.00 6.37 -23.23
N LYS A 42 -8.21 7.22 -23.90
CA LYS A 42 -8.33 8.69 -23.91
C LYS A 42 -8.36 9.30 -22.50
N VAL A 43 -7.55 8.74 -21.62
CA VAL A 43 -7.36 9.22 -20.24
C VAL A 43 -5.91 9.63 -20.02
N THR A 44 -5.64 10.27 -18.90
CA THR A 44 -4.28 10.66 -18.51
C THR A 44 -3.50 9.47 -17.94
N ARG A 45 -2.16 9.53 -18.00
CA ARG A 45 -1.28 8.57 -17.31
C ARG A 45 -1.64 8.43 -15.83
N THR A 46 -1.99 9.54 -15.20
CA THR A 46 -2.38 9.58 -13.78
C THR A 46 -3.62 8.72 -13.53
N GLU A 47 -4.64 8.82 -14.37
CA GLU A 47 -5.88 8.02 -14.23
C GLU A 47 -5.61 6.53 -14.46
N VAL A 48 -4.75 6.17 -15.41
CA VAL A 48 -4.33 4.77 -15.61
C VAL A 48 -3.59 4.24 -14.38
N ILE A 49 -2.64 5.01 -13.85
CA ILE A 49 -1.89 4.65 -12.64
C ILE A 49 -2.83 4.53 -11.44
N GLU A 50 -3.77 5.47 -11.27
CA GLU A 50 -4.77 5.41 -10.21
C GLU A 50 -5.67 4.18 -10.35
N SER A 51 -6.08 3.80 -11.56
CA SER A 51 -6.88 2.60 -11.81
C SER A 51 -6.11 1.31 -11.50
N ILE A 52 -4.84 1.23 -11.89
CA ILE A 52 -3.96 0.10 -11.56
C ILE A 52 -3.77 0.00 -10.04
N ILE A 53 -3.50 1.13 -9.38
CA ILE A 53 -3.37 1.16 -7.92
C ILE A 53 -4.69 0.77 -7.27
N LYS A 54 -5.84 1.31 -7.70
CA LYS A 54 -7.15 0.95 -7.16
C LYS A 54 -7.49 -0.53 -7.28
N SER A 55 -7.09 -1.16 -8.38
CA SER A 55 -7.36 -2.59 -8.58
C SER A 55 -6.45 -3.51 -7.76
N GLN A 56 -5.20 -3.10 -7.49
CA GLN A 56 -4.23 -3.96 -6.79
C GLN A 56 -4.04 -3.63 -5.31
N LEU A 57 -4.32 -2.39 -4.90
CA LEU A 57 -4.09 -1.92 -3.54
C LEU A 57 -4.95 -2.66 -2.51
N PRO A 58 -6.24 -2.98 -2.74
CA PRO A 58 -7.05 -3.75 -1.79
C PRO A 58 -6.46 -5.13 -1.50
N ASP A 59 -6.12 -5.88 -2.55
CA ASP A 59 -5.51 -7.22 -2.42
C ASP A 59 -4.17 -7.15 -1.67
N TYR A 60 -3.36 -6.13 -1.99
CA TYR A 60 -2.08 -5.91 -1.35
C TYR A 60 -2.20 -5.50 0.13
N LEU A 61 -3.21 -4.69 0.46
CA LEU A 61 -3.53 -4.31 1.84
C LEU A 61 -3.99 -5.54 2.64
N ASP A 62 -4.88 -6.37 2.08
CA ASP A 62 -5.34 -7.59 2.74
C ASP A 62 -4.19 -8.58 2.99
N GLU A 63 -3.36 -8.87 1.98
CA GLU A 63 -2.19 -9.74 2.13
C GLU A 63 -1.22 -9.23 3.22
N THR A 64 -1.00 -7.92 3.26
CA THR A 64 -0.14 -7.27 4.26
C THR A 64 -0.75 -7.39 5.67
N ILE A 65 -2.06 -7.15 5.82
CA ILE A 65 -2.77 -7.31 7.09
C ILE A 65 -2.70 -8.76 7.59
N GLN A 66 -2.94 -9.74 6.70
CA GLN A 66 -2.86 -11.16 7.04
C GLN A 66 -1.44 -11.55 7.47
N THR A 67 -0.42 -11.02 6.80
CA THR A 67 0.98 -11.26 7.15
C THR A 67 1.30 -10.74 8.55
N TYR A 68 0.90 -9.51 8.90
CA TYR A 68 1.12 -8.98 10.24
C TYR A 68 0.32 -9.74 11.31
N LYS A 69 -0.94 -10.13 11.02
CA LYS A 69 -1.74 -10.96 11.94
C LYS A 69 -1.07 -12.30 12.20
N LYS A 70 -0.56 -12.96 11.15
CA LYS A 70 0.19 -14.21 11.27
C LYS A 70 1.48 -14.02 12.05
N PHE A 71 2.22 -12.95 11.80
CA PHE A 71 3.44 -12.61 12.52
C PHE A 71 3.21 -12.47 14.04
N ILE A 72 2.17 -11.73 14.45
CA ILE A 72 1.79 -11.61 15.87
C ILE A 72 1.43 -12.97 16.47
N LYS A 73 0.65 -13.80 15.74
CA LYS A 73 0.23 -15.12 16.20
C LYS A 73 1.38 -16.10 16.35
N THR A 74 2.36 -16.03 15.46
CA THR A 74 3.55 -16.90 15.46
C THR A 74 4.56 -16.48 16.52
N ASN A 75 4.76 -15.18 16.73
CA ASN A 75 5.68 -14.65 17.74
C ASN A 75 5.00 -14.53 19.12
N LYS A 76 4.73 -15.66 19.77
CA LYS A 76 4.14 -15.70 21.13
C LYS A 76 5.02 -15.08 22.23
N ALA A 77 6.32 -14.95 21.99
CA ALA A 77 7.29 -14.32 22.90
C ALA A 77 7.40 -12.79 22.70
N MET A 78 6.58 -12.21 21.81
CA MET A 78 6.57 -10.78 21.54
C MET A 78 6.09 -9.99 22.77
N SER A 79 6.76 -8.89 23.09
CA SER A 79 6.35 -8.02 24.18
C SER A 79 4.96 -7.42 23.92
N ASN A 80 4.19 -7.17 24.99
CA ASN A 80 2.87 -6.53 24.86
C ASN A 80 2.95 -5.17 24.15
N GLN A 81 4.07 -4.45 24.30
CA GLN A 81 4.28 -3.15 23.67
C GLN A 81 4.53 -3.26 22.16
N GLU A 82 5.29 -4.26 21.71
CA GLU A 82 5.48 -4.53 20.28
C GLU A 82 4.20 -5.08 19.64
N ARG A 83 3.48 -5.96 20.34
CA ARG A 83 2.19 -6.46 19.88
C ARG A 83 1.19 -5.32 19.66
N ALA A 84 1.04 -4.43 20.65
CA ALA A 84 0.19 -3.25 20.53
C ALA A 84 0.64 -2.26 19.44
N ARG A 85 1.92 -2.29 19.02
CA ARG A 85 2.42 -1.50 17.90
C ARG A 85 1.97 -2.12 16.56
N TYR A 86 2.10 -3.43 16.38
CA TYR A 86 1.66 -4.10 15.17
C TYR A 86 0.12 -4.11 15.04
N GLU A 87 -0.61 -4.25 16.14
CA GLU A 87 -2.08 -4.14 16.13
C GLU A 87 -2.55 -2.75 15.65
N ARG A 88 -1.90 -1.67 16.10
CA ARG A 88 -2.18 -0.31 15.58
C ARG A 88 -1.82 -0.12 14.11
N ILE A 89 -0.79 -0.80 13.60
CA ILE A 89 -0.45 -0.77 12.17
C ILE A 89 -1.54 -1.49 11.37
N ILE A 90 -2.00 -2.65 11.85
CA ILE A 90 -3.10 -3.41 11.24
C ILE A 90 -4.39 -2.58 11.20
N GLU A 91 -4.78 -1.93 12.29
CA GLU A 91 -5.97 -1.07 12.33
C GLU A 91 -5.91 0.06 11.31
N LYS A 92 -4.75 0.71 11.15
CA LYS A 92 -4.56 1.75 10.13
C LYS A 92 -4.66 1.19 8.71
N LEU A 93 -4.07 0.02 8.46
CA LEU A 93 -4.15 -0.64 7.15
C LEU A 93 -5.58 -1.08 6.84
N GLN A 94 -6.33 -1.55 7.84
CA GLN A 94 -7.75 -1.90 7.71
C GLN A 94 -8.60 -0.67 7.42
N SER A 95 -8.42 0.41 8.17
CA SER A 95 -9.13 1.67 7.92
C SER A 95 -8.83 2.24 6.54
N LEU A 96 -7.60 2.09 6.03
CA LEU A 96 -7.28 2.42 4.64
C LEU A 96 -8.02 1.50 3.67
N SER A 97 -7.96 0.18 3.86
CA SER A 97 -8.66 -0.79 3.01
C SER A 97 -10.17 -0.50 2.94
N ASP A 98 -10.79 -0.21 4.08
CA ASP A 98 -12.22 0.13 4.17
C ASP A 98 -12.53 1.47 3.49
N SER A 99 -11.65 2.46 3.65
CA SER A 99 -11.78 3.75 2.96
C SER A 99 -11.62 3.64 1.45
N TRP A 100 -10.84 2.67 0.95
CA TRP A 100 -10.68 2.41 -0.48
C TRP A 100 -11.80 1.55 -1.05
N GLY A 101 -12.38 0.64 -0.27
CA GLY A 101 -13.54 -0.17 -0.67
C GLY A 101 -14.86 0.60 -0.77
N ASN A 102 -14.93 1.81 -0.19
CA ASN A 102 -16.09 2.71 -0.22
C ASN A 102 -15.98 3.87 -1.24
N ILE A 103 -14.96 3.87 -2.12
CA ILE A 103 -14.77 4.85 -3.20
C ILE A 103 -15.01 4.17 -4.55
#